data_AF-A0A498SPQ4-F1
#
_entry.id   AF-A0A498SPQ4-F1
#
_cell.length_a   1.000
_cell.length_b   1.000
_cell.length_c   1.000
_cell.angle_alpha   90.00
_cell.angle_beta   90.00
_cell.angle_gamma   90.00
#
_symmetry.space_group_name_H-M   'P 1'
#
loop_
_entity.id
_entity.type
_entity.pdbx_description
1 polymer ?
#
loop_
_entity_poly.entity_id
_entity_poly.type
_entity_poly.pdbx_seq_one_letter_code
_entity_poly.pdbx_strand_id
1 'polypeptide(L)'
;GRRQKKKKIPLSTGEELEIDLANMDPDSPVLWIRIDPDLLLLRKVSIQQPVYQWEYMLKYERDVLAQLQALDILQRFPSPHARAILIETIETEAFFYRVRCRAAYILAEVVNKLPETWLGPPALMILFKKFFGCKSAPHIPKPNNFVATSVNLQQYFLMHAIPQALARLRSPSNSALSEVHHFLIGLVKYNDNTVNRYSDDHYRASLINSLAATLVPAESRDITNMSPLSLSTNMKELLSEFTLALNMDTLKPSFGRVIGIAALQAIYHMQRTFHIPLDPKIFWSFAQPNIYVPMRLAALTFLVDMVYRHKSPFVSEVIYRLIDLCISDNEPVVRYYVASQLSLKPPLCIILGAEDDATWKSLSRDIAIKLWAQISDTRTEPRLRGHYIDLWFAVYGSNVPMLLKPADQIIEERPAPRNIHITSVKNGTDDLLNSWSWHGTVIDIDEPDSPTEKLANEMNDDTLQ
;
A
#
# COMPACT_ATOMS: atom_id res chain seq x y z
N GLY A 1 -5.68 -19.10 -48.02
CA GLY A 1 -5.39 -17.72 -48.41
C GLY A 1 -4.60 -17.04 -47.30
N ARG A 2 -3.56 -16.26 -47.60
CA ARG A 2 -2.76 -15.54 -46.59
C ARG A 2 -3.68 -14.56 -45.84
N ARG A 3 -3.94 -14.84 -44.56
CA ARG A 3 -4.71 -13.94 -43.69
C ARG A 3 -3.94 -12.63 -43.54
N GLN A 4 -4.63 -11.51 -43.73
CA GLN A 4 -4.07 -10.20 -43.45
C GLN A 4 -3.86 -10.07 -41.94
N LYS A 5 -2.63 -9.77 -41.54
CA LYS A 5 -2.25 -9.62 -40.13
C LYS A 5 -2.93 -8.41 -39.48
N LYS A 6 -3.18 -7.35 -40.26
CA LYS A 6 -3.90 -6.15 -39.81
C LYS A 6 -5.21 -6.01 -40.56
N LYS A 7 -6.29 -5.69 -39.84
CA LYS A 7 -7.61 -5.42 -40.41
C LYS A 7 -8.22 -4.17 -39.79
N LYS A 8 -8.94 -3.39 -40.60
CA LYS A 8 -9.80 -2.33 -40.11
C LYS A 8 -11.10 -2.93 -39.61
N ILE A 9 -11.43 -2.69 -38.35
CA ILE A 9 -12.63 -3.21 -37.68
C ILE A 9 -13.40 -2.01 -37.11
N PRO A 10 -14.68 -1.84 -37.48
CA PRO A 10 -15.54 -0.86 -36.83
C PRO A 10 -15.90 -1.35 -35.42
N LEU A 11 -15.60 -0.55 -34.41
CA LEU A 11 -16.04 -0.78 -33.03
C LEU A 11 -17.49 -0.34 -32.83
N SER A 12 -18.12 -0.80 -31.74
CA SER A 12 -19.45 -0.37 -31.31
C SER A 12 -19.54 1.15 -31.05
N THR A 13 -18.41 1.80 -30.84
CA THR A 13 -18.27 3.26 -30.71
C THR A 13 -18.40 4.01 -32.04
N GLY A 14 -18.46 3.31 -33.17
CA GLY A 14 -18.51 3.89 -34.52
C GLY A 14 -17.14 4.21 -35.12
N GLU A 15 -16.06 3.88 -34.43
CA GLU A 15 -14.69 4.13 -34.92
C GLU A 15 -14.10 2.92 -35.61
N GLU A 16 -13.44 3.14 -36.75
CA GLU A 16 -12.66 2.11 -37.42
C GLU A 16 -11.23 2.08 -36.88
N LEU A 17 -10.88 0.99 -36.19
CA LEU A 17 -9.53 0.76 -35.71
C LEU A 17 -8.81 -0.28 -36.56
N GLU A 18 -7.54 -0.02 -36.87
CA GLU A 18 -6.66 -1.01 -37.47
C GLU A 18 -6.10 -1.91 -36.36
N ILE A 19 -6.65 -3.12 -36.25
CA ILE A 19 -6.28 -4.09 -35.22
C ILE A 19 -5.32 -5.11 -35.82
N ASP A 20 -4.22 -5.37 -35.12
CA ASP A 20 -3.33 -6.48 -35.42
C ASP A 20 -3.92 -7.77 -34.83
N LEU A 21 -4.29 -8.70 -35.72
CA LEU A 21 -4.92 -9.97 -35.38
C LEU A 21 -3.90 -11.13 -35.38
N ALA A 22 -2.60 -10.83 -35.36
CA ALA A 22 -1.56 -11.85 -35.39
C ALA A 22 -1.63 -12.82 -34.19
N ASN A 23 -2.07 -12.34 -33.02
CA ASN A 23 -2.19 -13.11 -31.78
C ASN A 23 -3.62 -13.63 -31.54
N MET A 24 -4.54 -13.45 -32.50
CA MET A 24 -5.92 -13.91 -32.32
C MET A 24 -6.04 -15.38 -32.73
N ASP A 25 -6.74 -16.17 -31.91
CA ASP A 25 -7.14 -17.53 -32.25
C ASP A 25 -7.83 -17.53 -33.62
N PRO A 26 -7.34 -18.36 -34.57
CA PRO A 26 -7.86 -18.37 -35.92
C PRO A 26 -9.36 -18.70 -36.02
N ASP A 27 -9.93 -19.39 -35.05
CA ASP A 27 -11.31 -19.87 -35.07
C ASP A 27 -12.26 -19.00 -34.23
N SER A 28 -11.71 -18.02 -33.48
CA SER A 28 -12.50 -17.09 -32.67
C SER A 28 -12.68 -15.74 -33.38
N PRO A 29 -13.92 -15.29 -33.65
CA PRO A 29 -14.19 -13.94 -34.14
C PRO A 29 -14.27 -12.89 -33.01
N VAL A 30 -14.08 -13.28 -31.74
CA VAL A 30 -14.31 -12.44 -30.56
C VAL A 30 -13.04 -11.66 -30.21
N LEU A 31 -13.15 -10.33 -30.15
CA LEU A 31 -12.04 -9.45 -29.78
C LEU A 31 -11.85 -9.36 -28.25
N TRP A 32 -12.88 -8.96 -27.51
CA TRP A 32 -12.94 -8.97 -26.05
C TRP A 32 -14.38 -8.89 -25.57
N ILE A 33 -14.63 -9.30 -24.32
CA ILE A 33 -15.95 -9.27 -23.70
C ILE A 33 -15.94 -8.32 -22.49
N ARG A 34 -16.97 -7.47 -22.43
CA ARG A 34 -17.26 -6.60 -21.27
C ARG A 34 -18.64 -6.93 -20.74
N ILE A 35 -18.78 -6.88 -19.42
CA ILE A 35 -20.08 -7.06 -18.76
C ILE A 35 -20.41 -5.74 -18.07
N ASP A 36 -21.63 -5.24 -18.27
CA ASP A 36 -22.20 -4.02 -17.67
C ASP A 36 -21.20 -2.83 -17.67
N PRO A 37 -20.87 -2.30 -18.86
CA PRO A 37 -19.94 -1.19 -19.02
C PRO A 37 -20.44 0.11 -18.36
N ASP A 38 -21.75 0.25 -18.17
CA ASP A 38 -22.39 1.43 -17.57
C ASP A 38 -22.46 1.38 -16.03
N LEU A 39 -21.93 0.30 -15.42
CA LEU A 39 -21.89 0.09 -13.96
C LEU A 39 -23.24 0.25 -13.26
N LEU A 40 -24.30 -0.30 -13.85
CA LEU A 40 -25.66 -0.20 -13.31
C LEU A 40 -25.87 -1.07 -12.06
N LEU A 41 -25.00 -2.06 -11.84
CA LEU A 41 -25.12 -3.04 -10.75
C LEU A 41 -23.95 -2.91 -9.76
N LEU A 42 -24.25 -2.98 -8.46
CA LEU A 42 -23.23 -3.26 -7.44
C LEU A 42 -22.88 -4.75 -7.50
N ARG A 43 -21.70 -5.08 -8.07
CA ARG A 43 -21.32 -6.47 -8.35
C ARG A 43 -19.81 -6.73 -8.26
N LYS A 44 -19.47 -8.00 -8.08
CA LYS A 44 -18.12 -8.55 -8.30
C LYS A 44 -18.15 -9.40 -9.58
N VAL A 45 -17.27 -9.10 -10.51
CA VAL A 45 -17.22 -9.72 -11.84
C VAL A 45 -15.99 -10.61 -11.93
N SER A 46 -16.18 -11.89 -12.24
CA SER A 46 -15.09 -12.81 -12.57
C SER A 46 -15.36 -13.36 -13.97
N ILE A 47 -14.46 -13.07 -14.90
CA ILE A 47 -14.55 -13.51 -16.29
C ILE A 47 -13.22 -14.14 -16.68
N GLN A 48 -13.30 -15.24 -17.41
CA GLN A 48 -12.15 -15.88 -18.04
C GLN A 48 -12.23 -15.64 -19.55
N GLN A 49 -11.17 -15.07 -20.11
CA GLN A 49 -10.98 -14.79 -21.54
C GLN A 49 -9.51 -15.04 -21.87
N PRO A 50 -9.18 -15.42 -23.12
CA PRO A 50 -7.80 -15.52 -23.59
C PRO A 50 -6.99 -14.24 -23.35
N VAL A 51 -5.68 -14.37 -23.12
CA VAL A 51 -4.80 -13.25 -22.75
C VAL A 51 -4.82 -12.13 -23.80
N TYR A 52 -4.81 -12.47 -25.09
CA TYR A 52 -4.86 -11.49 -26.18
C TYR A 52 -6.12 -10.59 -26.13
N GLN A 53 -7.23 -11.08 -25.57
CA GLN A 53 -8.45 -10.28 -25.45
C GLN A 53 -8.29 -9.16 -24.41
N TRP A 54 -7.59 -9.44 -23.31
CA TRP A 54 -7.22 -8.43 -22.31
C TRP A 54 -6.22 -7.42 -22.89
N GLU A 55 -5.30 -7.86 -23.74
CA GLU A 55 -4.38 -6.96 -24.46
C GLU A 55 -5.12 -6.02 -25.41
N TYR A 56 -6.07 -6.54 -26.18
CA TYR A 56 -6.91 -5.72 -27.06
C TYR A 56 -7.79 -4.75 -26.27
N MET A 57 -8.36 -5.21 -25.15
CA MET A 57 -9.12 -4.32 -24.27
C MET A 57 -8.23 -3.22 -23.69
N LEU A 58 -6.98 -3.51 -23.32
CA LEU A 58 -6.05 -2.46 -22.89
C LEU A 58 -5.73 -1.46 -24.03
N LYS A 59 -5.47 -1.94 -25.25
CA LYS A 59 -5.01 -1.11 -26.36
C LYS A 59 -6.09 -0.29 -27.04
N TYR A 60 -7.28 -0.84 -27.19
CA TYR A 60 -8.30 -0.32 -28.09
C TYR A 60 -9.58 0.16 -27.39
N GLU A 61 -9.81 -0.27 -26.14
CA GLU A 61 -10.94 0.20 -25.36
C GLU A 61 -10.72 1.64 -24.88
N ARG A 62 -11.78 2.44 -24.82
CA ARG A 62 -11.70 3.84 -24.33
C ARG A 62 -11.98 3.96 -22.84
N ASP A 63 -12.70 2.99 -22.30
CA ASP A 63 -13.04 2.98 -20.89
C ASP A 63 -11.81 2.69 -20.02
N VAL A 64 -11.46 3.67 -19.20
CA VAL A 64 -10.36 3.60 -18.24
C VAL A 64 -10.53 2.43 -17.26
N LEU A 65 -11.75 2.10 -16.85
CA LEU A 65 -11.99 1.00 -15.91
C LEU A 65 -11.74 -0.35 -16.56
N ALA A 66 -12.12 -0.50 -17.83
CA ALA A 66 -11.81 -1.69 -18.61
C ALA A 66 -10.29 -1.82 -18.80
N GLN A 67 -9.59 -0.74 -19.13
CA GLN A 67 -8.12 -0.75 -19.24
C GLN A 67 -7.44 -1.12 -17.91
N LEU A 68 -7.93 -0.62 -16.77
CA LEU A 68 -7.43 -0.99 -15.45
C LEU A 68 -7.70 -2.47 -15.14
N GLN A 69 -8.89 -2.98 -15.47
CA GLN A 69 -9.20 -4.40 -15.32
C GLN A 69 -8.29 -5.28 -16.18
N ALA A 70 -8.04 -4.90 -17.44
CA ALA A 70 -7.10 -5.61 -18.31
C ALA A 70 -5.70 -5.65 -17.69
N LEU A 71 -5.21 -4.53 -17.19
CA LEU A 71 -3.92 -4.45 -16.51
C LEU A 71 -3.84 -5.42 -15.32
N ASP A 72 -4.85 -5.44 -14.45
CA ASP A 72 -4.91 -6.31 -13.27
C ASP A 72 -4.90 -7.81 -13.64
N ILE A 73 -5.50 -8.17 -14.79
CA ILE A 73 -5.44 -9.55 -15.31
C ILE A 73 -4.07 -9.84 -15.95
N LEU A 74 -3.51 -8.93 -16.74
CA LEU A 74 -2.20 -9.11 -17.38
C LEU A 74 -1.06 -9.30 -16.37
N GLN A 75 -1.18 -8.70 -15.18
CA GLN A 75 -0.26 -8.92 -14.05
C GLN A 75 -0.14 -10.40 -13.63
N ARG A 76 -1.18 -11.21 -13.88
CA ARG A 76 -1.24 -12.64 -13.53
C ARG A 76 -0.50 -13.52 -14.54
N PHE A 77 -0.23 -13.02 -15.75
CA PHE A 77 0.41 -13.74 -16.85
C PHE A 77 1.74 -13.10 -17.25
N PRO A 78 2.80 -13.23 -16.43
CA PRO A 78 4.08 -12.59 -16.68
C PRO A 78 4.77 -13.18 -17.91
N SER A 79 5.02 -12.34 -18.92
CA SER A 79 5.75 -12.71 -20.13
C SER A 79 6.62 -11.54 -20.65
N PRO A 80 7.66 -11.80 -21.48
CA PRO A 80 8.40 -10.73 -22.15
C PRO A 80 7.53 -9.84 -23.03
N HIS A 81 6.45 -10.41 -23.59
CA HIS A 81 5.44 -9.70 -24.37
C HIS A 81 4.60 -8.76 -23.50
N ALA A 82 4.08 -9.26 -22.36
CA ALA A 82 3.37 -8.43 -21.39
C ALA A 82 4.25 -7.27 -20.90
N ARG A 83 5.53 -7.51 -20.65
CA ARG A 83 6.52 -6.47 -20.31
C ARG A 83 6.60 -5.38 -21.38
N ALA A 84 6.62 -5.75 -22.66
CA ALA A 84 6.68 -4.80 -23.77
C ALA A 84 5.39 -3.96 -23.88
N ILE A 85 4.22 -4.59 -23.74
CA ILE A 85 2.91 -3.90 -23.73
C ILE A 85 2.83 -2.89 -22.57
N LEU A 86 3.31 -3.27 -21.38
CA LEU A 86 3.29 -2.39 -20.22
C LEU A 86 4.20 -1.17 -20.42
N ILE A 87 5.39 -1.36 -21.01
CA ILE A 87 6.29 -0.25 -21.38
C ILE A 87 5.61 0.68 -22.40
N GLU A 88 5.00 0.12 -23.44
CA GLU A 88 4.23 0.87 -24.46
C GLU A 88 3.08 1.67 -23.81
N THR A 89 2.36 1.05 -22.87
CA THR A 89 1.25 1.68 -22.15
C THR A 89 1.72 2.85 -21.29
N ILE A 90 2.85 2.72 -20.59
CA ILE A 90 3.43 3.80 -19.79
C ILE A 90 3.90 4.95 -20.70
N GLU A 91 4.45 4.64 -21.86
CA GLU A 91 4.99 5.64 -22.78
C GLU A 91 3.91 6.43 -23.53
N THR A 92 2.83 5.76 -23.90
CA THR A 92 1.78 6.33 -24.75
C THR A 92 0.99 7.42 -24.01
N GLU A 93 1.06 8.66 -24.50
CA GLU A 93 0.40 9.82 -23.88
C GLU A 93 -1.12 9.83 -24.01
N ALA A 94 -1.67 9.03 -24.92
CA ALA A 94 -3.11 8.88 -25.10
C ALA A 94 -3.79 8.15 -23.92
N PHE A 95 -3.03 7.34 -23.16
CA PHE A 95 -3.58 6.70 -21.97
C PHE A 95 -3.78 7.69 -20.83
N PHE A 96 -4.88 7.50 -20.10
CA PHE A 96 -5.13 8.25 -18.88
C PHE A 96 -4.03 8.00 -17.85
N TYR A 97 -3.60 9.05 -17.13
CA TYR A 97 -2.44 8.97 -16.25
C TYR A 97 -2.52 7.85 -15.21
N ARG A 98 -3.71 7.51 -14.70
CA ARG A 98 -3.86 6.40 -13.73
C ARG A 98 -3.59 5.03 -14.35
N VAL A 99 -3.95 4.83 -15.61
CA VAL A 99 -3.64 3.60 -16.37
C VAL A 99 -2.12 3.50 -16.54
N ARG A 100 -1.47 4.60 -16.91
CA ARG A 100 0.00 4.68 -17.03
C ARG A 100 0.69 4.42 -15.68
N CYS A 101 0.20 5.01 -14.59
CA CYS A 101 0.72 4.78 -13.24
C CYS A 101 0.55 3.32 -12.81
N ARG A 102 -0.64 2.73 -13.03
CA ARG A 102 -0.93 1.33 -12.70
C ARG A 102 -0.05 0.37 -13.51
N ALA A 103 0.12 0.64 -14.81
CA ALA A 103 1.03 -0.11 -15.68
C ALA A 103 2.48 -0.07 -15.18
N ALA A 104 2.95 1.06 -14.62
CA ALA A 104 4.30 1.13 -14.02
C ALA A 104 4.45 0.19 -12.81
N TYR A 105 3.46 0.12 -11.92
CA TYR A 105 3.48 -0.82 -10.79
C TYR A 105 3.44 -2.28 -11.25
N ILE A 106 2.55 -2.59 -12.19
CA ILE A 106 2.41 -3.95 -12.74
C ILE A 106 3.66 -4.38 -13.48
N LEU A 107 4.31 -3.45 -14.19
CA LEU A 107 5.59 -3.72 -14.84
C LEU A 107 6.63 -4.19 -13.82
N ALA A 108 6.73 -3.57 -12.65
CA ALA A 108 7.65 -4.03 -11.61
C ALA A 108 7.31 -5.44 -11.10
N GLU A 109 6.02 -5.77 -10.97
CA GLU A 109 5.59 -7.08 -10.51
C GLU A 109 5.80 -8.19 -11.55
N VAL A 110 5.41 -7.94 -12.81
CA VAL A 110 5.66 -8.86 -13.93
C VAL A 110 7.15 -9.14 -14.03
N VAL A 111 7.97 -8.10 -13.92
CA VAL A 111 9.42 -8.19 -13.96
C VAL A 111 9.98 -9.03 -12.79
N ASN A 112 9.44 -8.90 -11.58
CA ASN A 112 9.84 -9.72 -10.43
C ASN A 112 9.42 -11.20 -10.56
N LYS A 113 8.33 -11.50 -11.29
CA LYS A 113 7.84 -12.87 -11.52
C LYS A 113 8.54 -13.58 -12.68
N LEU A 114 9.24 -12.85 -13.55
CA LEU A 114 9.93 -13.45 -14.69
C LEU A 114 11.24 -14.14 -14.25
N PRO A 115 11.49 -15.39 -14.70
CA PRO A 115 12.68 -16.15 -14.33
C PRO A 115 13.96 -15.62 -15.01
N GLU A 116 13.83 -14.91 -16.12
CA GLU A 116 14.96 -14.32 -16.84
C GLU A 116 15.33 -12.96 -16.25
N THR A 117 16.56 -12.85 -15.76
CA THR A 117 17.18 -11.57 -15.39
C THR A 117 17.22 -10.67 -16.61
N TRP A 118 16.58 -9.50 -16.54
CA TRP A 118 16.73 -8.51 -17.60
C TRP A 118 18.19 -8.04 -17.66
N LEU A 119 18.77 -8.02 -18.85
CA LEU A 119 20.12 -7.53 -19.07
C LEU A 119 20.12 -6.00 -19.10
N GLY A 120 20.84 -5.38 -18.18
CA GLY A 120 21.06 -3.94 -18.13
C GLY A 120 20.09 -3.17 -17.21
N PRO A 121 20.07 -1.82 -17.36
CA PRO A 121 19.27 -0.94 -16.50
C PRO A 121 17.78 -1.27 -16.56
N PRO A 122 17.04 -1.24 -15.44
CA PRO A 122 15.61 -1.48 -15.44
C PRO A 122 14.84 -0.52 -16.37
N ALA A 123 13.87 -1.03 -17.12
CA ALA A 123 13.09 -0.25 -18.10
C ALA A 123 12.42 1.00 -17.49
N LEU A 124 11.90 0.89 -16.26
CA LEU A 124 11.32 2.02 -15.53
C LEU A 124 12.32 3.16 -15.29
N MET A 125 13.59 2.84 -15.04
CA MET A 125 14.63 3.86 -14.88
C MET A 125 14.97 4.54 -16.21
N ILE A 126 14.97 3.79 -17.31
CA ILE A 126 15.13 4.34 -18.67
C ILE A 126 13.98 5.30 -19.00
N LEU A 127 12.74 4.89 -18.73
CA LEU A 127 11.55 5.71 -18.91
C LEU A 127 11.60 7.00 -18.07
N PHE A 128 12.01 6.90 -16.80
CA PHE A 128 12.16 8.09 -15.96
C PHE A 128 13.16 9.08 -16.56
N LYS A 129 14.36 8.60 -16.94
CA LYS A 129 15.39 9.45 -17.55
C LYS A 129 14.91 10.08 -18.86
N LYS A 130 14.14 9.33 -19.67
CA LYS A 130 13.54 9.82 -20.92
C LYS A 130 12.55 10.96 -20.67
N PHE A 131 11.64 10.83 -19.72
CA PHE A 131 10.63 11.87 -19.45
C PHE A 131 11.21 13.04 -18.65
N PHE A 132 11.93 12.75 -17.57
CA PHE A 132 12.27 13.70 -16.52
C PHE A 132 13.77 13.97 -16.39
N GLY A 133 14.65 13.30 -17.14
CA GLY A 133 16.10 13.51 -17.08
C GLY A 133 16.58 14.70 -17.90
N CYS A 134 17.60 15.41 -17.41
CA CYS A 134 18.25 16.50 -18.14
C CYS A 134 18.87 16.00 -19.45
N LYS A 135 18.67 16.74 -20.55
CA LYS A 135 19.19 16.37 -21.88
C LYS A 135 20.72 16.25 -21.89
N SER A 136 21.41 17.18 -21.21
CA SER A 136 22.87 17.22 -21.14
C SER A 136 23.47 16.25 -20.11
N ALA A 137 22.68 15.83 -19.13
CA ALA A 137 23.10 14.96 -18.03
C ALA A 137 21.94 14.03 -17.62
N PRO A 138 21.76 12.88 -18.30
CA PRO A 138 20.60 12.00 -18.08
C PRO A 138 20.46 11.42 -16.66
N HIS A 139 21.50 11.53 -15.83
CA HIS A 139 21.51 11.10 -14.43
C HIS A 139 20.94 12.16 -13.47
N ILE A 140 20.74 13.39 -13.93
CA ILE A 140 20.20 14.51 -13.13
C ILE A 140 18.76 14.78 -13.59
N PRO A 141 17.77 14.85 -12.68
CA PRO A 141 16.42 15.28 -13.03
C PRO A 141 16.38 16.71 -13.59
N LYS A 142 15.43 16.99 -14.49
CA LYS A 142 15.12 18.37 -14.89
C LYS A 142 14.58 19.15 -13.69
N PRO A 143 14.78 20.48 -13.63
CA PRO A 143 14.09 21.31 -12.66
C PRO A 143 12.57 21.11 -12.76
N ASN A 144 11.92 21.07 -11.60
CA ASN A 144 10.49 20.78 -11.50
C ASN A 144 9.66 21.86 -12.20
N ASN A 145 8.59 21.43 -12.88
CA ASN A 145 7.59 22.31 -13.47
C ASN A 145 6.19 21.74 -13.24
N PHE A 146 5.54 22.18 -12.17
CA PHE A 146 4.20 21.71 -11.79
C PHE A 146 3.11 22.71 -12.13
N VAL A 147 3.33 23.53 -13.17
CA VAL A 147 2.28 24.42 -13.68
C VAL A 147 1.05 23.59 -14.06
N ALA A 148 -0.10 23.93 -13.48
CA ALA A 148 -1.35 23.19 -13.58
C ALA A 148 -1.97 23.21 -14.99
N THR A 149 -1.33 22.47 -15.91
CA THR A 149 -1.87 22.10 -17.23
C THR A 149 -2.20 20.61 -17.23
N SER A 150 -3.07 20.18 -18.13
CA SER A 150 -3.43 18.76 -18.26
C SER A 150 -2.18 17.88 -18.46
N VAL A 151 -1.25 18.30 -19.33
CA VAL A 151 -0.02 17.56 -19.64
C VAL A 151 0.90 17.48 -18.42
N ASN A 152 1.18 18.61 -17.76
CA ASN A 152 2.09 18.64 -16.62
C ASN A 152 1.55 17.87 -15.42
N LEU A 153 0.23 17.90 -15.18
CA LEU A 153 -0.38 17.14 -14.08
C LEU A 153 -0.32 15.63 -14.34
N GLN A 154 -0.55 15.18 -15.58
CA GLN A 154 -0.37 13.77 -15.94
C GLN A 154 1.09 13.33 -15.75
N GLN A 155 2.03 14.16 -16.19
CA GLN A 155 3.46 13.92 -16.01
C GLN A 155 3.87 13.93 -14.53
N TYR A 156 3.32 14.83 -13.73
CA TYR A 156 3.55 14.91 -12.28
C TYR A 156 3.16 13.61 -11.58
N PHE A 157 1.99 13.06 -11.88
CA PHE A 157 1.55 11.79 -11.29
C PHE A 157 2.39 10.60 -11.75
N LEU A 158 2.84 10.60 -13.01
CA LEU A 158 3.77 9.58 -13.50
C LEU A 158 5.15 9.71 -12.86
N MET A 159 5.62 10.93 -12.60
CA MET A 159 6.87 11.25 -11.89
C MET A 159 6.86 10.73 -10.45
N HIS A 160 5.68 10.62 -9.82
CA HIS A 160 5.52 9.94 -8.53
C HIS A 160 5.52 8.42 -8.67
N ALA A 161 4.78 7.88 -9.63
CA ALA A 161 4.54 6.44 -9.74
C ALA A 161 5.78 5.64 -10.18
N ILE A 162 6.58 6.18 -11.11
CA ILE A 162 7.75 5.45 -11.65
C ILE A 162 8.80 5.16 -10.56
N PRO A 163 9.28 6.14 -9.75
CA PRO A 163 10.24 5.87 -8.67
C PRO A 163 9.72 4.84 -7.66
N GLN A 164 8.44 4.92 -7.31
CA GLN A 164 7.81 3.99 -6.38
C GLN A 164 7.70 2.57 -6.94
N ALA A 165 7.35 2.42 -8.22
CA ALA A 165 7.33 1.12 -8.89
C ALA A 165 8.75 0.55 -9.01
N LEU A 166 9.71 1.39 -9.40
CA LEU A 166 11.12 1.02 -9.51
C LEU A 166 11.67 0.49 -8.18
N ALA A 167 11.33 1.14 -7.06
CA ALA A 167 11.74 0.72 -5.73
C ALA A 167 11.25 -0.68 -5.32
N ARG A 168 10.18 -1.20 -5.95
CA ARG A 168 9.62 -2.52 -5.70
C ARG A 168 10.28 -3.63 -6.53
N LEU A 169 11.20 -3.30 -7.43
CA LEU A 169 11.97 -4.30 -8.15
C LEU A 169 12.87 -5.09 -7.18
N ARG A 170 12.97 -6.40 -7.42
CA ARG A 170 13.76 -7.32 -6.60
C ARG A 170 14.69 -8.13 -7.49
N SER A 171 15.85 -8.49 -6.93
CA SER A 171 16.70 -9.53 -7.50
C SER A 171 16.06 -10.92 -7.33
N PRO A 172 16.55 -11.96 -8.02
CA PRO A 172 16.13 -13.33 -7.77
C PRO A 172 16.30 -13.81 -6.32
N SER A 173 17.24 -13.20 -5.57
CA SER A 173 17.44 -13.42 -4.13
C SER A 173 16.49 -12.62 -3.24
N ASN A 174 15.45 -12.00 -3.81
CA ASN A 174 14.51 -11.09 -3.14
C ASN A 174 15.18 -9.87 -2.49
N SER A 175 16.34 -9.43 -3.00
CA SER A 175 17.08 -8.28 -2.48
C SER A 175 16.76 -7.03 -3.30
N ALA A 176 16.87 -5.85 -2.68
CA ALA A 176 16.78 -4.59 -3.39
C ALA A 176 17.95 -4.41 -4.36
N LEU A 177 17.67 -3.82 -5.52
CA LEU A 177 18.70 -3.56 -6.53
C LEU A 177 19.54 -2.34 -6.13
N SER A 178 20.86 -2.52 -6.00
CA SER A 178 21.77 -1.44 -5.60
C SER A 178 21.72 -0.25 -6.57
N GLU A 179 21.62 -0.49 -7.88
CA GLU A 179 21.47 0.59 -8.87
C GLU A 179 20.21 1.43 -8.64
N VAL A 180 19.09 0.79 -8.25
CA VAL A 180 17.83 1.47 -7.94
C VAL A 180 17.97 2.32 -6.68
N HIS A 181 18.62 1.80 -5.62
CA HIS A 181 18.90 2.57 -4.39
C HIS A 181 19.64 3.88 -4.71
N HIS A 182 20.76 3.78 -5.42
CA HIS A 182 21.57 4.96 -5.78
C HIS A 182 20.81 5.93 -6.67
N PHE A 183 20.00 5.41 -7.60
CA PHE A 183 19.18 6.25 -8.47
C PHE A 183 18.15 7.05 -7.67
N LEU A 184 17.41 6.40 -6.76
CA LEU A 184 16.39 7.08 -5.92
C LEU A 184 17.00 8.10 -4.97
N ILE A 185 18.15 7.78 -4.36
CA ILE A 185 18.92 8.74 -3.56
C ILE A 185 19.34 9.94 -4.40
N GLY A 186 19.79 9.70 -5.64
CA GLY A 186 20.09 10.75 -6.61
C GLY A 186 18.88 11.64 -6.89
N LEU A 187 17.68 11.07 -7.04
CA LEU A 187 16.45 11.85 -7.23
C LEU A 187 16.18 12.76 -6.03
N VAL A 188 16.42 12.32 -4.80
CA VAL A 188 16.25 13.14 -3.58
C VAL A 188 17.29 14.27 -3.53
N LYS A 189 18.57 13.93 -3.75
CA LYS A 189 19.70 14.87 -3.63
C LYS A 189 19.71 15.93 -4.72
N TYR A 190 19.30 15.58 -5.94
CA TYR A 190 19.33 16.47 -7.11
C TYR A 190 17.96 17.06 -7.47
N ASN A 191 16.95 16.92 -6.59
CA ASN A 191 15.66 17.54 -6.81
C ASN A 191 15.77 19.08 -6.76
N ASP A 192 15.44 19.73 -7.87
CA ASP A 192 15.50 21.18 -8.01
C ASP A 192 14.10 21.77 -8.20
N ASN A 193 13.66 22.55 -7.21
CA ASN A 193 12.37 23.25 -7.23
C ASN A 193 12.53 24.78 -7.33
N THR A 194 13.72 25.29 -7.65
CA THR A 194 14.02 26.74 -7.65
C THR A 194 13.23 27.54 -8.68
N VAL A 195 12.92 26.93 -9.83
CA VAL A 195 12.16 27.55 -10.94
C VAL A 195 10.67 27.24 -10.89
N ASN A 196 10.25 26.31 -10.04
CA ASN A 196 8.87 25.87 -9.96
C ASN A 196 8.04 26.88 -9.16
N ARG A 197 6.84 27.19 -9.65
CA ARG A 197 5.92 28.12 -8.97
C ARG A 197 5.15 27.46 -7.82
N TYR A 198 5.21 26.14 -7.72
CA TYR A 198 4.44 25.33 -6.79
C TYR A 198 5.39 24.62 -5.80
N SER A 199 4.86 24.23 -4.64
CA SER A 199 5.58 23.36 -3.70
C SER A 199 5.75 21.96 -4.30
N ASP A 200 6.90 21.34 -4.04
CA ASP A 200 7.20 19.96 -4.39
C ASP A 200 7.05 19.00 -3.21
N ASP A 201 6.40 19.44 -2.12
CA ASP A 201 6.30 18.69 -0.87
C ASP A 201 5.77 17.27 -1.05
N HIS A 202 4.71 17.09 -1.85
CA HIS A 202 4.14 15.79 -2.16
C HIS A 202 5.07 14.92 -3.03
N TYR A 203 5.86 15.53 -3.92
CA TYR A 203 6.83 14.79 -4.73
C TYR A 203 7.99 14.31 -3.86
N ARG A 204 8.52 15.19 -3.00
CA ARG A 204 9.55 14.84 -2.02
C ARG A 204 9.06 13.74 -1.07
N ALA A 205 7.83 13.83 -0.55
CA ALA A 205 7.22 12.77 0.24
C ALA A 205 7.12 11.44 -0.53
N SER A 206 6.76 11.48 -1.82
CA SER A 206 6.74 10.30 -2.70
C SER A 206 8.13 9.68 -2.90
N LEU A 207 9.19 10.48 -2.98
CA LEU A 207 10.56 9.97 -3.06
C LEU A 207 10.99 9.29 -1.76
N ILE A 208 10.65 9.86 -0.60
CA ILE A 208 10.87 9.22 0.71
C ILE A 208 10.14 7.87 0.80
N ASN A 209 8.88 7.83 0.34
CA ASN A 209 8.12 6.58 0.26
C ASN A 209 8.73 5.57 -0.74
N SER A 210 9.29 6.05 -1.85
CA SER A 210 10.02 5.20 -2.81
C SER A 210 11.26 4.58 -2.16
N LEU A 211 12.03 5.37 -1.41
CA LEU A 211 13.17 4.87 -0.66
C LEU A 211 12.74 3.81 0.37
N ALA A 212 11.66 4.06 1.12
CA ALA A 212 11.10 3.09 2.05
C ALA A 212 10.66 1.79 1.34
N ALA A 213 10.15 1.88 0.11
CA ALA A 213 9.74 0.73 -0.70
C ALA A 213 10.88 -0.18 -1.16
N THR A 214 12.13 0.27 -1.07
CA THR A 214 13.31 -0.58 -1.30
C THR A 214 13.59 -1.52 -0.14
N LEU A 215 13.03 -1.27 1.05
CA LEU A 215 13.29 -2.08 2.23
C LEU A 215 12.74 -3.49 2.05
N VAL A 216 13.58 -4.46 2.41
CA VAL A 216 13.26 -5.89 2.47
C VAL A 216 13.50 -6.32 3.92
N PRO A 217 12.72 -7.28 4.46
CA PRO A 217 12.97 -7.83 5.79
C PRO A 217 14.44 -8.24 5.97
N ALA A 218 15.04 -7.84 7.09
CA ALA A 218 16.42 -8.18 7.43
C ALA A 218 16.62 -9.71 7.53
N GLU A 219 17.82 -10.17 7.15
CA GLU A 219 18.19 -11.59 7.18
C GLU A 219 18.18 -12.16 8.61
N SER A 220 18.68 -11.38 9.58
CA SER A 220 18.56 -11.71 11.00
C SER A 220 17.40 -10.96 11.64
N ARG A 221 16.58 -11.70 12.40
CA ARG A 221 15.50 -11.15 13.23
C ARG A 221 15.91 -11.06 14.71
N ASP A 222 17.21 -11.17 15.02
CA ASP A 222 17.71 -11.17 16.39
C ASP A 222 17.64 -9.76 16.99
N ILE A 223 16.56 -9.49 17.72
CA ILE A 223 16.24 -8.19 18.30
C ILE A 223 17.33 -7.70 19.26
N THR A 224 18.07 -8.62 19.91
CA THR A 224 19.09 -8.28 20.92
C THR A 224 20.31 -7.56 20.37
N ASN A 225 20.62 -7.75 19.07
CA ASN A 225 21.80 -7.16 18.42
C ASN A 225 21.43 -6.03 17.44
N MET A 226 20.15 -5.65 17.36
CA MET A 226 19.70 -4.57 16.49
C MET A 226 20.12 -3.21 17.03
N SER A 227 21.09 -2.58 16.37
CA SER A 227 21.54 -1.23 16.66
C SER A 227 21.64 -0.44 15.35
N PRO A 228 21.26 0.86 15.34
CA PRO A 228 21.50 1.72 14.17
C PRO A 228 22.97 1.76 13.71
N LEU A 229 23.91 1.44 14.61
CA LEU A 229 25.35 1.42 14.33
C LEU A 229 25.79 0.18 13.52
N SER A 230 25.07 -0.94 13.61
CA SER A 230 25.38 -2.19 12.90
C SER A 230 24.77 -2.27 11.50
N LEU A 231 24.01 -1.23 11.08
CA LEU A 231 23.43 -1.14 9.75
C LEU A 231 24.48 -1.16 8.63
N SER A 232 24.12 -1.77 7.50
CA SER A 232 24.90 -1.68 6.25
C SER A 232 24.96 -0.24 5.73
N THR A 233 25.94 0.07 4.88
CA THR A 233 26.13 1.43 4.35
C THR A 233 24.86 1.98 3.68
N ASN A 234 24.17 1.18 2.87
CA ASN A 234 22.94 1.60 2.21
C ASN A 234 21.81 1.88 3.22
N MET A 235 21.65 1.03 4.23
CA MET A 235 20.62 1.21 5.26
C MET A 235 20.90 2.41 6.17
N LYS A 236 22.18 2.70 6.46
CA LYS A 236 22.60 3.93 7.14
C LYS A 236 22.25 5.17 6.32
N GLU A 237 22.47 5.12 5.01
CA GLU A 237 22.10 6.21 4.10
C GLU A 237 20.58 6.43 4.11
N LEU A 238 19.78 5.36 3.98
CA LEU A 238 18.31 5.46 4.07
C LEU A 238 17.85 6.09 5.39
N LEU A 239 18.36 5.59 6.53
CA LEU A 239 18.00 6.13 7.84
C LEU A 239 18.40 7.61 7.97
N SER A 240 19.56 7.98 7.43
CA SER A 240 20.02 9.37 7.43
C SER A 240 19.10 10.28 6.63
N GLU A 241 18.61 9.84 5.47
CA GLU A 241 17.68 10.61 4.64
C GLU A 241 16.29 10.70 5.30
N PHE A 242 15.79 9.64 5.91
CA PHE A 242 14.50 9.67 6.62
C PHE A 242 14.55 10.60 7.84
N THR A 243 15.61 10.51 8.64
CA THR A 243 15.79 11.40 9.80
C THR A 243 16.01 12.85 9.38
N LEU A 244 16.78 13.09 8.31
CA LEU A 244 16.95 14.42 7.74
C LEU A 244 15.60 14.99 7.27
N ALA A 245 14.80 14.24 6.53
CA ALA A 245 13.49 14.66 6.06
C ALA A 245 12.55 15.03 7.21
N LEU A 246 12.53 14.21 8.27
CA LEU A 246 11.72 14.45 9.47
C LEU A 246 12.18 15.71 10.23
N ASN A 247 13.49 15.89 10.41
CA ASN A 247 14.06 17.05 11.09
C ASN A 247 13.81 18.34 10.30
N MET A 248 14.01 18.30 8.98
CA MET A 248 13.76 19.43 8.09
C MET A 248 12.29 19.82 8.07
N ASP A 249 11.38 18.85 8.05
CA ASP A 249 9.94 19.15 8.15
C ASP A 249 9.62 19.77 9.52
N THR A 250 10.21 19.27 10.60
CA THR A 250 10.02 19.83 11.95
C THR A 250 10.44 21.31 12.01
N LEU A 251 11.59 21.66 11.43
CA LEU A 251 12.12 23.03 11.38
C LEU A 251 11.37 23.94 10.39
N LYS A 252 11.10 23.44 9.19
CA LYS A 252 10.39 24.13 8.12
C LYS A 252 9.27 23.21 7.60
N PRO A 253 8.06 23.33 8.16
CA PRO A 253 6.95 22.44 7.84
C PRO A 253 6.58 22.48 6.36
N SER A 254 6.48 21.30 5.75
CA SER A 254 5.79 21.13 4.47
C SER A 254 4.29 21.34 4.64
N PHE A 255 3.60 21.63 3.54
CA PHE A 255 2.15 21.73 3.54
C PHE A 255 1.53 20.44 4.07
N GLY A 256 0.76 20.53 5.16
CA GLY A 256 0.14 19.38 5.81
C GLY A 256 1.13 18.37 6.42
N ARG A 257 2.39 18.75 6.69
CA ARG A 257 3.44 17.87 7.25
C ARG A 257 3.67 16.59 6.43
N VAL A 258 3.37 16.62 5.13
CA VAL A 258 3.36 15.41 4.28
C VAL A 258 4.73 14.73 4.23
N ILE A 259 5.82 15.50 4.24
CA ILE A 259 7.19 14.97 4.28
C ILE A 259 7.47 14.34 5.64
N GLY A 260 7.09 15.01 6.74
CA GLY A 260 7.26 14.48 8.09
C GLY A 260 6.50 13.17 8.32
N ILE A 261 5.27 13.08 7.80
CA ILE A 261 4.46 11.85 7.85
C ILE A 261 5.12 10.72 7.05
N ALA A 262 5.56 11.00 5.82
CA ALA A 262 6.25 10.02 4.98
C ALA A 262 7.56 9.53 5.62
N ALA A 263 8.33 10.43 6.23
CA ALA A 263 9.56 10.08 6.94
C ALA A 263 9.29 9.25 8.20
N LEU A 264 8.29 9.60 8.99
CA LEU A 264 7.88 8.83 10.17
C LEU A 264 7.40 7.42 9.79
N GLN A 265 6.66 7.33 8.68
CA GLN A 265 6.25 6.05 8.10
C GLN A 265 7.43 5.22 7.63
N ALA A 266 8.43 5.83 6.97
CA ALA A 266 9.63 5.15 6.50
C ALA A 266 10.46 4.60 7.67
N ILE A 267 10.61 5.38 8.75
CA ILE A 267 11.27 4.93 9.99
C ILE A 267 10.50 3.73 10.59
N TYR A 268 9.17 3.82 10.67
CA TYR A 268 8.38 2.70 11.16
C TYR A 268 8.49 1.47 10.24
N HIS A 269 8.57 1.66 8.93
CA HIS A 269 8.78 0.57 7.98
C HIS A 269 10.14 -0.12 8.23
N MET A 270 11.21 0.63 8.48
CA MET A 270 12.52 0.06 8.87
C MET A 270 12.44 -0.77 10.17
N GLN A 271 11.64 -0.33 11.15
CA GLN A 271 11.38 -1.11 12.37
C GLN A 271 10.61 -2.40 12.07
N ARG A 272 9.57 -2.33 11.22
CA ARG A 272 8.78 -3.49 10.80
C ARG A 272 9.58 -4.52 10.00
N THR A 273 10.58 -4.08 9.25
CA THR A 273 11.49 -4.95 8.50
C THR A 273 12.70 -5.41 9.30
N PHE A 274 12.72 -5.18 10.63
CA PHE A 274 13.78 -5.64 11.54
C PHE A 274 15.18 -5.05 11.28
N HIS A 275 15.27 -3.84 10.68
CA HIS A 275 16.56 -3.13 10.53
C HIS A 275 16.92 -2.34 11.79
N ILE A 276 15.92 -1.81 12.49
CA ILE A 276 16.08 -1.05 13.73
C ILE A 276 15.07 -1.55 14.78
N PRO A 277 15.38 -1.41 16.09
CA PRO A 277 14.48 -1.88 17.13
C PRO A 277 13.16 -1.09 17.15
N LEU A 278 12.08 -1.76 17.54
CA LEU A 278 10.79 -1.13 17.80
C LEU A 278 10.93 -0.18 18.99
N ASP A 279 10.65 1.10 18.76
CA ASP A 279 10.62 2.11 19.81
C ASP A 279 9.33 2.94 19.72
N PRO A 280 8.34 2.69 20.59
CA PRO A 280 7.10 3.46 20.62
C PRO A 280 7.32 4.92 21.03
N LYS A 281 8.42 5.26 21.72
CA LYS A 281 8.66 6.61 22.23
C LYS A 281 8.80 7.63 21.10
N ILE A 282 9.38 7.23 19.97
CA ILE A 282 9.50 8.06 18.77
C ILE A 282 8.11 8.52 18.33
N PHE A 283 7.17 7.59 18.18
CA PHE A 283 5.81 7.88 17.70
C PHE A 283 4.99 8.63 18.75
N TRP A 284 5.18 8.34 20.03
CA TRP A 284 4.56 9.12 21.09
C TRP A 284 4.97 10.59 21.07
N SER A 285 6.21 10.92 20.67
CA SER A 285 6.64 12.31 20.55
C SER A 285 5.83 13.08 19.49
N PHE A 286 5.36 12.40 18.44
CA PHE A 286 4.53 12.96 17.37
C PHE A 286 3.01 12.81 17.57
N ALA A 287 2.58 12.08 18.60
CA ALA A 287 1.17 11.92 18.97
C ALA A 287 0.69 12.91 20.06
N GLN A 288 1.59 13.76 20.56
CA GLN A 288 1.28 14.72 21.64
C GLN A 288 0.21 15.75 21.22
N PRO A 289 -0.56 16.30 22.17
CA PRO A 289 -1.44 17.44 21.92
C PRO A 289 -0.69 18.62 21.29
N ASN A 290 -1.38 19.46 20.52
CA ASN A 290 -0.85 20.62 19.80
C ASN A 290 0.07 20.32 18.59
N ILE A 291 0.31 19.04 18.29
CA ILE A 291 0.91 18.64 17.01
C ILE A 291 -0.17 18.60 15.94
N TYR A 292 0.20 18.88 14.69
CA TYR A 292 -0.73 18.85 13.55
C TYR A 292 -1.50 17.51 13.48
N VAL A 293 -2.84 17.59 13.47
CA VAL A 293 -3.73 16.43 13.68
C VAL A 293 -3.40 15.24 12.77
N PRO A 294 -3.28 15.37 11.44
CA PRO A 294 -2.87 14.26 10.57
C PRO A 294 -1.54 13.58 10.96
N MET A 295 -0.57 14.33 11.47
CA MET A 295 0.70 13.77 11.94
C MET A 295 0.49 12.95 13.22
N ARG A 296 -0.37 13.44 14.13
CA ARG A 296 -0.79 12.66 15.31
C ARG A 296 -1.47 11.36 14.90
N LEU A 297 -2.43 11.43 13.96
CA LEU A 297 -3.15 10.25 13.47
C LEU A 297 -2.20 9.23 12.83
N ALA A 298 -1.22 9.67 12.04
CA ALA A 298 -0.21 8.79 11.48
C ALA A 298 0.65 8.11 12.57
N ALA A 299 1.13 8.86 13.55
CA ALA A 299 1.90 8.31 14.66
C ALA A 299 1.09 7.29 15.49
N LEU A 300 -0.18 7.59 15.76
CA LEU A 300 -1.11 6.70 16.47
C LEU A 300 -1.41 5.42 15.67
N THR A 301 -1.51 5.53 14.34
CA THR A 301 -1.65 4.39 13.43
C THR A 301 -0.49 3.41 13.59
N PHE A 302 0.75 3.92 13.67
CA PHE A 302 1.94 3.08 13.85
C PHE A 302 1.98 2.41 15.23
N LEU A 303 1.56 3.13 16.29
CA LEU A 303 1.43 2.56 17.64
C LEU A 303 0.38 1.45 17.70
N VAL A 304 -0.76 1.62 17.04
CA VAL A 304 -1.79 0.56 16.92
C VAL A 304 -1.24 -0.64 16.14
N ASP A 305 -0.55 -0.44 15.02
CA ASP A 305 0.03 -1.56 14.24
C ASP A 305 1.14 -2.30 15.03
N MET A 306 1.93 -1.60 15.85
CA MET A 306 2.90 -2.23 16.76
C MET A 306 2.23 -3.20 17.72
N VAL A 307 1.17 -2.74 18.39
CA VAL A 307 0.37 -3.51 19.35
C VAL A 307 -0.37 -4.67 18.68
N TYR A 308 -0.84 -4.47 17.46
CA TYR A 308 -1.51 -5.49 16.67
C TYR A 308 -0.57 -6.65 16.31
N ARG A 309 0.67 -6.35 15.87
CA ARG A 309 1.57 -7.35 15.27
C ARG A 309 2.60 -7.98 16.23
N HIS A 310 2.97 -7.30 17.31
CA HIS A 310 4.12 -7.71 18.13
C HIS A 310 3.71 -8.09 19.55
N LYS A 311 4.39 -9.08 20.12
CA LYS A 311 4.32 -9.44 21.54
C LYS A 311 5.61 -8.96 22.21
N SER A 312 5.58 -7.74 22.77
CA SER A 312 6.74 -7.11 23.40
C SER A 312 6.34 -6.52 24.76
N PRO A 313 7.27 -6.42 25.75
CA PRO A 313 6.93 -5.91 27.09
C PRO A 313 6.28 -4.51 27.10
N PHE A 314 6.64 -3.65 26.14
CA PHE A 314 6.08 -2.29 26.06
C PHE A 314 4.60 -2.25 25.62
N VAL A 315 4.07 -3.35 25.06
CA VAL A 315 2.74 -3.37 24.43
C VAL A 315 1.63 -3.04 25.45
N SER A 316 1.75 -3.54 26.68
CA SER A 316 0.78 -3.25 27.74
C SER A 316 0.68 -1.75 28.04
N GLU A 317 1.81 -1.07 28.16
CA GLU A 317 1.88 0.38 28.39
C GLU A 317 1.26 1.15 27.21
N VAL A 318 1.60 0.74 25.98
CA VAL A 318 1.07 1.39 24.76
C VAL A 318 -0.44 1.22 24.67
N ILE A 319 -0.99 0.03 24.94
CA ILE A 319 -2.45 -0.20 24.94
C ILE A 319 -3.14 0.69 25.96
N TYR A 320 -2.66 0.71 27.21
CA TYR A 320 -3.25 1.55 28.25
C TYR A 320 -3.32 3.01 27.83
N ARG A 321 -2.20 3.53 27.32
CA ARG A 321 -2.10 4.92 26.88
C ARG A 321 -2.99 5.22 25.67
N LEU A 322 -3.15 4.27 24.73
CA LEU A 322 -4.07 4.42 23.60
C LEU A 322 -5.53 4.46 24.07
N ILE A 323 -5.92 3.61 25.03
CA ILE A 323 -7.28 3.62 25.60
C ILE A 323 -7.53 4.91 26.41
N ASP A 324 -6.54 5.38 27.17
CA ASP A 324 -6.62 6.69 27.84
C ASP A 324 -6.87 7.82 26.85
N LEU A 325 -6.12 7.82 25.75
CA LEU A 325 -6.23 8.82 24.70
C LEU A 325 -7.58 8.74 23.97
N CYS A 326 -8.12 7.54 23.73
CA CYS A 326 -9.49 7.36 23.22
C CYS A 326 -10.57 8.05 24.06
N ILE A 327 -10.36 8.19 25.36
CA ILE A 327 -11.36 8.69 26.31
C ILE A 327 -11.12 10.17 26.61
N SER A 328 -9.86 10.53 26.87
CA SER A 328 -9.49 11.81 27.48
C SER A 328 -8.93 12.86 26.52
N ASP A 329 -8.63 12.52 25.26
CA ASP A 329 -8.04 13.51 24.34
C ASP A 329 -9.01 14.67 24.05
N ASN A 330 -8.47 15.89 24.05
CA ASN A 330 -9.25 17.09 23.82
C ASN A 330 -9.83 17.15 22.40
N GLU A 331 -9.16 16.53 21.42
CA GLU A 331 -9.59 16.53 20.02
C GLU A 331 -10.52 15.33 19.73
N PRO A 332 -11.81 15.54 19.41
CA PRO A 332 -12.73 14.44 19.14
C PRO A 332 -12.29 13.56 17.95
N VAL A 333 -11.68 14.17 16.92
CA VAL A 333 -11.17 13.46 15.74
C VAL A 333 -10.15 12.39 16.13
N VAL A 334 -9.26 12.70 17.08
CA VAL A 334 -8.26 11.76 17.57
C VAL A 334 -8.92 10.63 18.36
N ARG A 335 -9.88 10.95 19.24
CA ARG A 335 -10.65 9.94 19.98
C ARG A 335 -11.39 8.97 19.05
N TYR A 336 -12.12 9.49 18.07
CA TYR A 336 -12.84 8.66 17.09
C TYR A 336 -11.88 7.80 16.26
N TYR A 337 -10.77 8.39 15.82
CA TYR A 337 -9.81 7.70 14.97
C TYR A 337 -9.14 6.54 15.69
N VAL A 338 -8.63 6.75 16.92
CA VAL A 338 -7.98 5.67 17.67
C VAL A 338 -8.96 4.56 18.03
N ALA A 339 -10.19 4.90 18.44
CA ALA A 339 -11.22 3.90 18.70
C ALA A 339 -11.53 3.05 17.45
N SER A 340 -11.67 3.70 16.28
CA SER A 340 -11.88 3.02 15.00
C SER A 340 -10.67 2.20 14.55
N GLN A 341 -9.44 2.67 14.75
CA GLN A 341 -8.25 1.90 14.38
C GLN A 341 -8.07 0.67 15.29
N LEU A 342 -8.36 0.81 16.59
CA LEU A 342 -8.33 -0.32 17.52
C LEU A 342 -9.43 -1.34 17.22
N SER A 343 -10.60 -0.93 16.74
CA SER A 343 -11.65 -1.88 16.35
C SER A 343 -11.29 -2.65 15.07
N LEU A 344 -10.59 -2.00 14.12
CA LEU A 344 -10.09 -2.65 12.90
C LEU A 344 -8.88 -3.55 13.16
N LYS A 345 -7.97 -3.11 14.03
CA LYS A 345 -6.75 -3.84 14.44
C LYS A 345 -6.71 -4.04 15.95
N PRO A 346 -7.55 -4.94 16.48
CA PRO A 346 -7.60 -5.17 17.91
C PRO A 346 -6.30 -5.79 18.42
N PRO A 347 -5.81 -5.42 19.61
CA PRO A 347 -4.57 -5.95 20.18
C PRO A 347 -4.58 -7.48 20.24
N LEU A 348 -3.81 -8.14 19.37
CA LEU A 348 -3.80 -9.60 19.27
C LEU A 348 -3.29 -10.27 20.55
N CYS A 349 -2.49 -9.59 21.36
CA CYS A 349 -2.09 -10.11 22.67
C CYS A 349 -3.27 -10.27 23.65
N ILE A 350 -4.35 -9.51 23.48
CA ILE A 350 -5.57 -9.61 24.29
C ILE A 350 -6.48 -10.72 23.75
N ILE A 351 -6.50 -10.91 22.43
CA ILE A 351 -7.33 -11.93 21.75
C ILE A 351 -6.69 -13.32 21.84
N LEU A 352 -5.39 -13.40 21.58
CA LEU A 352 -4.59 -14.63 21.48
C LEU A 352 -3.66 -14.82 22.69
N GLY A 353 -3.88 -14.06 23.77
CA GLY A 353 -3.14 -14.26 25.02
C GLY A 353 -3.36 -15.69 25.49
N ALA A 354 -2.28 -16.40 25.78
CA ALA A 354 -2.37 -17.72 26.38
C ALA A 354 -3.15 -17.58 27.69
N GLU A 355 -4.05 -18.52 27.98
CA GLU A 355 -4.86 -18.49 29.20
C GLU A 355 -3.99 -18.46 30.47
N ASP A 356 -2.71 -18.76 30.41
CA ASP A 356 -1.83 -18.82 31.58
C ASP A 356 -1.06 -17.52 31.88
N ASP A 357 -1.11 -16.51 31.01
CA ASP A 357 -0.37 -15.26 31.24
C ASP A 357 -1.21 -14.25 32.05
N ALA A 358 -0.94 -14.21 33.35
CA ALA A 358 -1.61 -13.33 34.31
C ALA A 358 -1.54 -11.84 33.93
N THR A 359 -0.49 -11.43 33.22
CA THR A 359 -0.29 -10.02 32.83
C THR A 359 -1.33 -9.58 31.80
N TRP A 360 -1.55 -10.38 30.75
CA TRP A 360 -2.54 -10.09 29.71
C TRP A 360 -3.98 -10.23 30.23
N LYS A 361 -4.22 -11.16 31.16
CA LYS A 361 -5.51 -11.27 31.84
C LYS A 361 -5.87 -10.02 32.63
N SER A 362 -4.92 -9.47 33.41
CA SER A 362 -5.14 -8.22 34.14
C SER A 362 -5.40 -7.07 33.18
N LEU A 363 -4.53 -6.90 32.17
CA LEU A 363 -4.68 -5.87 31.14
C LEU A 363 -6.07 -5.93 30.47
N SER A 364 -6.46 -7.13 30.03
CA SER A 364 -7.75 -7.36 29.37
C SER A 364 -8.93 -7.04 30.28
N ARG A 365 -8.85 -7.38 31.57
CA ARG A 365 -9.89 -7.04 32.57
C ARG A 365 -10.01 -5.54 32.78
N ASP A 366 -8.89 -4.85 32.95
CA ASP A 366 -8.86 -3.41 33.22
C ASP A 366 -9.41 -2.62 32.02
N ILE A 367 -9.03 -3.03 30.80
CA ILE A 367 -9.58 -2.45 29.56
C ILE A 367 -11.07 -2.72 29.43
N ALA A 368 -11.54 -3.94 29.70
CA ALA A 368 -12.95 -4.27 29.62
C ALA A 368 -13.79 -3.39 30.55
N ILE A 369 -13.38 -3.28 31.82
CA ILE A 369 -14.08 -2.44 32.81
C ILE A 369 -14.13 -0.98 32.34
N LYS A 370 -13.00 -0.46 31.85
CA LYS A 370 -12.87 0.92 31.39
C LYS A 370 -13.74 1.22 30.16
N LEU A 371 -13.73 0.32 29.17
CA LEU A 371 -14.58 0.45 27.98
C LEU A 371 -16.07 0.35 28.34
N TRP A 372 -16.45 -0.62 29.18
CA TRP A 372 -17.84 -0.81 29.57
C TRP A 372 -18.40 0.39 30.33
N ALA A 373 -17.58 1.00 31.19
CA ALA A 373 -17.95 2.23 31.89
C ALA A 373 -18.25 3.38 30.90
N GLN A 374 -17.44 3.52 29.84
CA GLN A 374 -17.68 4.54 28.82
C GLN A 374 -18.87 4.23 27.91
N ILE A 375 -19.10 2.95 27.59
CA ILE A 375 -20.28 2.53 26.82
C ILE A 375 -21.56 2.84 27.59
N SER A 376 -21.56 2.58 28.90
CA SER A 376 -22.71 2.76 29.80
C SER A 376 -22.93 4.21 30.26
N ASP A 377 -21.90 5.08 30.21
CA ASP A 377 -22.04 6.48 30.59
C ASP A 377 -22.94 7.21 29.59
N THR A 378 -24.05 7.76 30.10
CA THR A 378 -25.00 8.58 29.34
C THR A 378 -24.38 9.83 28.71
N ARG A 379 -23.28 10.34 29.28
CA ARG A 379 -22.58 11.53 28.80
C ARG A 379 -21.67 11.27 27.60
N THR A 380 -21.36 10.01 27.31
CA THR A 380 -20.53 9.64 26.16
C THR A 380 -21.24 10.01 24.86
N GLU A 381 -20.49 10.64 23.95
CA GLU A 381 -20.98 11.04 22.64
C GLU A 381 -21.48 9.80 21.86
N PRO A 382 -22.67 9.84 21.22
CA PRO A 382 -23.26 8.67 20.57
C PRO A 382 -22.36 7.99 19.53
N ARG A 383 -21.62 8.79 18.74
CA ARG A 383 -20.68 8.29 17.75
C ARG A 383 -19.49 7.56 18.39
N LEU A 384 -18.94 8.12 19.47
CA LEU A 384 -17.83 7.53 20.21
C LEU A 384 -18.26 6.24 20.90
N ARG A 385 -19.47 6.23 21.48
CA ARG A 385 -20.10 5.04 22.05
C ARG A 385 -20.21 3.92 21.01
N GLY A 386 -20.60 4.24 19.77
CA GLY A 386 -20.60 3.27 18.66
C GLY A 386 -19.24 2.63 18.44
N HIS A 387 -18.17 3.42 18.33
CA HIS A 387 -16.82 2.89 18.17
C HIS A 387 -16.35 2.05 19.37
N TYR A 388 -16.74 2.40 20.60
CA TYR A 388 -16.44 1.57 21.78
C TYR A 388 -17.19 0.24 21.76
N ILE A 389 -18.43 0.22 21.26
CA ILE A 389 -19.20 -1.03 21.06
C ILE A 389 -18.52 -1.88 19.98
N ASP A 390 -18.07 -1.29 18.87
CA ASP A 390 -17.34 -2.00 17.82
C ASP A 390 -16.03 -2.60 18.35
N LEU A 391 -15.26 -1.82 19.12
CA LEU A 391 -14.04 -2.29 19.77
C LEU A 391 -14.33 -3.41 20.78
N TRP A 392 -15.37 -3.26 21.60
CA TRP A 392 -15.81 -4.29 22.53
C TRP A 392 -16.16 -5.57 21.78
N PHE A 393 -16.94 -5.47 20.70
CA PHE A 393 -17.34 -6.61 19.88
C PHE A 393 -16.12 -7.29 19.24
N ALA A 394 -15.17 -6.53 18.70
CA ALA A 394 -13.95 -7.06 18.10
C ALA A 394 -13.06 -7.82 19.10
N VAL A 395 -12.97 -7.35 20.36
CA VAL A 395 -12.11 -7.96 21.38
C VAL A 395 -12.83 -9.07 22.17
N TYR A 396 -14.08 -8.84 22.56
CA TYR A 396 -14.81 -9.67 23.52
C TYR A 396 -16.00 -10.43 22.93
N GLY A 397 -16.54 -9.98 21.79
CA GLY A 397 -17.74 -10.53 21.17
C GLY A 397 -19.04 -10.10 21.89
N SER A 398 -20.12 -10.84 21.64
CA SER A 398 -21.46 -10.50 22.13
C SER A 398 -21.73 -10.86 23.60
N ASN A 399 -20.91 -11.76 24.17
CA ASN A 399 -21.13 -12.29 25.51
C ASN A 399 -20.25 -11.59 26.54
N VAL A 400 -20.63 -11.71 27.82
CA VAL A 400 -19.78 -11.26 28.93
C VAL A 400 -18.44 -12.00 28.85
N PRO A 401 -17.30 -11.29 28.78
CA PRO A 401 -15.98 -11.91 28.78
C PRO A 401 -15.82 -12.89 29.94
N MET A 402 -15.25 -14.09 29.71
CA MET A 402 -15.03 -15.09 30.78
C MET A 402 -14.24 -14.49 31.95
N LEU A 403 -13.30 -13.60 31.67
CA LEU A 403 -12.50 -12.86 32.64
C LEU A 403 -13.29 -11.92 33.57
N LEU A 404 -14.54 -11.61 33.24
CA LEU A 404 -15.46 -10.82 34.08
C LEU A 404 -16.54 -11.69 34.76
N LYS A 405 -16.67 -12.97 34.39
CA LYS A 405 -17.64 -13.86 35.05
C LYS A 405 -17.15 -14.20 36.47
N PRO A 406 -18.04 -14.22 37.48
CA PRO A 406 -17.71 -14.73 38.80
C PRO A 406 -17.33 -16.21 38.73
N ALA A 407 -16.44 -16.66 39.62
CA ALA A 407 -15.86 -18.01 39.60
C ALA A 407 -16.92 -19.14 39.60
N ASP A 408 -18.09 -18.88 40.17
CA ASP A 408 -19.20 -19.82 40.29
C ASP A 408 -19.98 -20.07 38.97
N GLN A 409 -19.71 -19.30 37.90
CA GLN A 409 -20.39 -19.38 36.60
C GLN A 409 -19.47 -19.87 35.46
N ILE A 410 -18.26 -20.34 35.76
CA ILE A 410 -17.32 -20.91 34.80
C ILE A 410 -17.72 -22.37 34.54
N ILE A 411 -18.82 -22.58 33.84
CA ILE A 411 -19.09 -23.87 33.18
C ILE A 411 -18.20 -23.89 31.93
N GLU A 412 -17.51 -25.01 31.66
CA GLU A 412 -16.60 -25.23 30.53
C GLU A 412 -17.30 -25.04 29.16
N GLU A 413 -17.64 -23.80 28.80
CA GLU A 413 -17.92 -23.43 27.43
C GLU A 413 -16.57 -23.30 26.73
N ARG A 414 -16.15 -24.36 26.03
CA ARG A 414 -15.03 -24.25 25.07
C ARG A 414 -15.31 -23.04 24.19
N PRO A 415 -14.40 -22.04 24.13
CA PRO A 415 -14.62 -20.90 23.26
C PRO A 415 -14.72 -21.44 21.84
N ALA A 416 -15.86 -21.22 21.19
CA ALA A 416 -15.98 -21.47 19.77
C ALA A 416 -14.81 -20.73 19.08
N PRO A 417 -14.05 -21.39 18.19
CA PRO A 417 -12.96 -20.73 17.49
C PRO A 417 -13.54 -19.49 16.82
N ARG A 418 -13.10 -18.32 17.28
CA ARG A 418 -13.51 -17.05 16.70
C ARG A 418 -12.86 -17.00 15.32
N ASN A 419 -13.61 -17.38 14.29
CA ASN A 419 -13.31 -16.96 12.94
C ASN A 419 -13.48 -15.44 12.92
N ILE A 420 -12.42 -14.72 13.28
CA ILE A 420 -12.32 -13.29 13.01
C ILE A 420 -12.19 -13.20 11.49
N HIS A 421 -13.31 -13.31 10.78
CA HIS A 421 -13.39 -12.75 9.44
C HIS A 421 -13.33 -11.24 9.64
N ILE A 422 -12.11 -10.70 9.63
CA ILE A 422 -11.88 -9.29 9.39
C ILE A 422 -12.43 -9.03 8.00
N THR A 423 -13.72 -8.70 7.91
CA THR A 423 -14.33 -8.22 6.67
C THR A 423 -13.52 -7.02 6.20
N SER A 424 -13.21 -6.99 4.89
CA SER A 424 -12.37 -6.02 4.18
C SER A 424 -12.92 -4.59 4.22
N VAL A 425 -13.06 -4.02 5.41
CA VAL A 425 -13.21 -2.59 5.62
C VAL A 425 -11.80 -2.02 5.49
N LYS A 426 -11.56 -1.31 4.38
CA LYS A 426 -10.32 -0.58 4.05
C LYS A 426 -9.40 -0.38 5.25
N ASN A 427 -8.34 -1.19 5.32
CA ASN A 427 -7.38 -1.23 6.42
C ASN A 427 -6.67 0.13 6.51
N GLY A 428 -7.12 1.10 7.31
CA GLY A 428 -6.51 2.44 7.37
C GLY A 428 -5.00 2.47 7.63
N THR A 429 -4.46 1.45 8.30
CA THR A 429 -3.02 1.24 8.52
C THR A 429 -2.28 0.62 7.34
N ASP A 430 -2.89 -0.31 6.60
CA ASP A 430 -2.27 -0.90 5.41
C ASP A 430 -2.47 0.05 4.24
N ASP A 431 -3.56 0.81 4.19
CA ASP A 431 -3.68 2.05 3.44
C ASP A 431 -2.56 2.99 3.87
N LEU A 432 -2.37 3.40 5.13
CA LEU A 432 -1.25 4.31 5.43
C LEU A 432 0.13 3.72 5.06
N LEU A 433 0.43 2.47 5.44
CA LEU A 433 1.71 1.78 5.18
C LEU A 433 1.96 1.43 3.70
N ASN A 434 0.92 1.12 2.93
CA ASN A 434 0.97 0.81 1.49
C ASN A 434 0.55 1.99 0.60
N SER A 435 -0.01 3.08 1.15
CA SER A 435 -0.38 4.37 0.49
C SER A 435 0.82 5.25 0.20
N TRP A 436 2.01 4.64 0.13
CA TRP A 436 3.07 5.17 -0.71
C TRP A 436 2.49 5.68 -2.04
N SER A 437 1.48 4.99 -2.55
CA SER A 437 0.72 5.29 -3.74
C SER A 437 -0.50 6.22 -3.50
N TRP A 438 -0.31 7.54 -3.49
CA TRP A 438 -1.43 8.51 -3.62
C TRP A 438 -2.28 8.32 -4.92
N HIS A 439 -1.86 7.44 -5.84
CA HIS A 439 -2.64 6.95 -7.00
C HIS A 439 -2.85 5.43 -7.05
N GLY A 440 -2.40 4.72 -6.04
CA GLY A 440 -2.55 3.28 -5.92
C GLY A 440 -3.23 2.95 -4.61
N THR A 441 -4.29 3.67 -4.26
CA THR A 441 -5.47 2.99 -3.72
C THR A 441 -5.85 1.96 -4.78
N VAL A 442 -5.11 0.85 -4.78
CA VAL A 442 -5.51 -0.37 -5.41
C VAL A 442 -6.83 -0.64 -4.73
N ILE A 443 -7.90 -0.72 -5.50
CA ILE A 443 -9.00 -1.54 -5.03
C ILE A 443 -8.36 -2.92 -5.07
N ASP A 444 -7.66 -3.31 -4.00
CA ASP A 444 -7.27 -4.68 -3.81
C ASP A 444 -8.62 -5.38 -3.72
N ILE A 445 -9.01 -5.96 -4.86
CA ILE A 445 -9.99 -7.02 -4.90
C ILE A 445 -9.23 -8.21 -4.29
N ASP A 446 -8.88 -8.10 -3.01
CA ASP A 446 -8.49 -9.27 -2.23
C ASP A 446 -9.66 -10.22 -2.39
N GLU A 447 -9.40 -11.33 -3.08
CA GLU A 447 -10.35 -12.44 -3.17
C GLU A 447 -10.33 -13.10 -1.80
N PRO A 448 -11.38 -12.95 -0.96
CA PRO A 448 -11.53 -13.88 0.14
C PRO A 448 -11.85 -15.23 -0.52
N ASP A 449 -10.98 -16.19 -0.30
CA ASP A 449 -11.13 -17.59 -0.69
C ASP A 449 -11.40 -17.79 -2.20
N SER A 450 -10.35 -17.79 -3.03
CA SER A 450 -10.43 -18.50 -4.30
C SER A 450 -9.36 -19.59 -4.35
N PRO A 451 -9.68 -20.81 -4.83
CA PRO A 451 -8.71 -21.88 -5.02
C PRO A 451 -7.79 -21.62 -6.23
N THR A 452 -7.58 -20.36 -6.66
CA THR A 452 -6.94 -20.03 -7.94
C THR A 452 -5.42 -19.90 -7.89
N GLU A 453 -4.77 -19.89 -6.72
CA GLU A 453 -3.31 -20.07 -6.65
C GLU A 453 -2.86 -21.45 -7.21
N LYS A 454 -3.79 -22.40 -7.38
CA LYS A 454 -3.55 -23.66 -8.08
C LYS A 454 -3.71 -23.60 -9.61
N LEU A 455 -4.35 -22.56 -10.15
CA LEU A 455 -4.75 -22.50 -11.57
C LEU A 455 -3.66 -22.03 -12.53
N ALA A 456 -2.60 -21.38 -12.03
CA ALA A 456 -1.41 -21.09 -12.86
C ALA A 456 -0.73 -22.38 -13.37
N ASN A 457 -0.98 -23.52 -12.70
CA ASN A 457 -0.48 -24.83 -13.11
C ASN A 457 -1.50 -25.67 -13.90
N GLU A 458 -2.74 -25.20 -14.10
CA GLU A 458 -3.82 -25.98 -14.76
C GLU A 458 -4.28 -25.38 -16.10
N MET A 459 -3.66 -24.30 -16.57
CA MET A 459 -3.92 -23.74 -17.90
C MET A 459 -3.01 -24.41 -18.93
N ASN A 460 -3.55 -25.37 -19.68
CA ASN A 460 -2.88 -26.01 -20.81
C ASN A 460 -2.51 -24.98 -21.89
N ASP A 461 -1.50 -25.31 -22.70
CA ASP A 461 -0.97 -24.50 -23.81
C ASP A 461 -2.04 -23.90 -24.73
N ASP A 462 -3.21 -24.53 -24.87
CA ASP A 462 -4.35 -24.05 -25.67
C ASP A 462 -5.01 -22.76 -25.14
N THR A 463 -4.75 -22.37 -23.89
CA THR A 463 -5.29 -21.12 -23.29
C THR A 463 -4.27 -19.99 -23.23
N LEU A 464 -3.00 -20.30 -23.48
CA LEU A 464 -1.90 -19.35 -23.60
C LEU A 464 -1.65 -18.94 -25.06
N GLN A 465 -2.24 -19.65 -26.04
CA GLN A 465 -2.15 -19.36 -27.48
C GLN A 465 -3.17 -18.35 -27.96
#